data_AF-A0A2N9NLU6-F1
#
_entry.id   AF-A0A2N9NLU6-F1
#
_cell.length_a   1.000
_cell.length_b   1.000
_cell.length_c   1.000
_cell.angle_alpha   90.00
_cell.angle_beta   90.00
_cell.angle_gamma   90.00
#
_symmetry.space_group_name_H-M   'P 1'
#
loop_
_entity.id
_entity.type
_entity.pdbx_description
1 polymer ?
#
loop_
_entity_poly.entity_id
_entity_poly.type
_entity_poly.pdbx_seq_one_letter_code
_entity_poly.pdbx_strand_id
1 'polypeptide(L)'
;MRRSFRSFYLQIAALAVALSFGASAYAETPREELVHAHRLLKLANHDYAGHREAAMKELEAAGKALGLKLGGDASEHERQIKSDEKLAEARRLLREARDKLERQDRDRVAARVDKAIEEIDTALRVK
;
A
#
# COMPACT_ATOMS: atom_id res chain seq x y z
N MET A 1 37.59 46.59 -2.73
CA MET A 1 37.19 45.35 -2.02
C MET A 1 36.34 44.48 -2.94
N ARG A 2 36.92 43.47 -3.59
CA ARG A 2 36.23 42.53 -4.50
C ARG A 2 35.77 41.31 -3.70
N ARG A 3 34.52 41.30 -3.22
CA ARG A 3 33.94 40.09 -2.61
C ARG A 3 33.53 39.12 -3.72
N SER A 4 34.05 37.91 -3.59
CA SER A 4 34.14 36.86 -4.62
C SER A 4 32.76 36.28 -4.96
N PHE A 5 32.30 36.53 -6.18
CA PHE A 5 31.10 35.91 -6.80
C PHE A 5 31.15 34.37 -6.83
N ARG A 6 32.34 33.75 -6.63
CA ARG A 6 32.52 32.29 -6.62
C ARG A 6 31.86 31.60 -5.43
N SER A 7 31.60 32.31 -4.33
CA SER A 7 30.96 31.75 -3.13
C SER A 7 29.45 31.51 -3.29
N PHE A 8 28.79 32.28 -4.15
CA PHE A 8 27.33 32.23 -4.30
C PHE A 8 26.87 31.02 -5.12
N TYR A 9 27.62 30.69 -6.19
CA TYR A 9 27.34 29.51 -7.02
C TYR A 9 27.57 28.18 -6.29
N LEU A 10 28.57 28.13 -5.39
CA LEU A 10 28.82 26.94 -4.56
C LEU A 10 27.69 26.69 -3.54
N GLN A 11 27.07 27.76 -3.02
CA GLN A 11 25.93 27.64 -2.10
C GLN A 11 24.65 27.18 -2.80
N ILE A 12 24.40 27.64 -4.03
CA ILE A 12 23.25 27.19 -4.84
C ILE A 12 23.41 25.72 -5.26
N ALA A 13 24.61 25.31 -5.65
CA ALA A 13 24.88 23.93 -6.03
C ALA A 13 24.67 22.95 -4.85
N ALA A 14 25.07 23.34 -3.63
CA ALA A 14 24.87 22.52 -2.44
C ALA A 14 23.37 22.34 -2.08
N LEU A 15 22.56 23.37 -2.29
CA LEU A 15 21.11 23.31 -2.07
C LEU A 15 20.39 22.43 -3.11
N ALA A 16 20.85 22.43 -4.36
CA ALA A 16 20.30 21.58 -5.42
C ALA A 16 20.60 20.08 -5.18
N VAL A 17 21.78 19.75 -4.66
CA VAL A 17 22.14 18.35 -4.34
C VAL A 17 21.36 17.83 -3.13
N ALA A 18 21.13 18.65 -2.10
CA ALA A 18 20.33 18.25 -0.94
C ALA A 18 18.84 18.02 -1.28
N LEU A 19 18.28 18.80 -2.20
CA LEU A 19 16.91 18.60 -2.69
C LEU A 19 16.77 17.40 -3.65
N SER A 20 17.85 17.01 -4.31
CA SER A 20 17.86 15.84 -5.22
C SER A 20 17.91 14.50 -4.47
N PHE A 21 18.33 14.50 -3.20
CA PHE A 21 18.46 13.29 -2.38
C PHE A 21 17.41 13.16 -1.27
N GLY A 22 16.70 14.25 -0.94
CA GLY A 22 15.75 14.31 0.18
C GLY A 22 14.29 14.02 -0.15
N ALA A 23 13.97 13.62 -1.38
CA ALA A 23 12.61 13.40 -1.84
C ALA A 23 12.37 11.96 -2.31
N SER A 24 12.79 10.95 -1.54
CA SER A 24 12.02 9.71 -1.53
C SER A 24 10.81 9.97 -0.62
N ALA A 25 9.81 10.68 -1.13
CA ALA A 25 8.48 10.53 -0.59
C ALA A 25 8.24 9.01 -0.54
N TYR A 26 8.00 8.47 0.65
CA TYR A 26 7.63 7.07 0.86
C TYR A 26 6.28 6.84 0.16
N ALA A 27 6.28 6.80 -1.16
CA ALA A 27 5.25 6.14 -1.92
C ALA A 27 5.55 4.66 -1.72
N GLU A 28 4.89 4.06 -0.72
CA GLU A 28 4.86 2.60 -0.62
C GLU A 28 4.56 2.05 -2.01
N THR A 29 5.38 1.09 -2.41
CA THR A 29 5.22 0.44 -3.70
C THR A 29 3.87 -0.29 -3.72
N PRO A 30 3.24 -0.52 -4.90
CA PRO A 30 2.01 -1.29 -5.00
C PRO A 30 2.08 -2.65 -4.28
N ARG A 31 3.30 -3.20 -4.19
CA ARG A 31 3.61 -4.46 -3.52
C ARG A 31 3.51 -4.34 -2.00
N GLU A 32 4.02 -3.26 -1.42
CA GLU A 32 3.94 -2.97 0.02
C GLU A 32 2.50 -2.69 0.44
N GLU A 33 1.76 -1.94 -0.36
CA GLU A 33 0.34 -1.65 -0.11
C GLU A 33 -0.52 -2.93 -0.09
N LEU A 34 -0.24 -3.90 -0.98
CA LEU A 34 -0.91 -5.21 -0.98
C LEU A 34 -0.59 -6.03 0.28
N VAL A 35 0.66 -6.01 0.73
CA VAL A 35 1.09 -6.68 1.98
C VAL A 35 0.40 -6.05 3.18
N HIS A 36 0.34 -4.73 3.22
CA HIS A 36 -0.28 -3.98 4.31
C HIS A 36 -1.80 -4.23 4.35
N ALA A 37 -2.49 -4.16 3.20
CA ALA A 37 -3.91 -4.48 3.11
C ALA A 37 -4.21 -5.90 3.60
N HIS A 38 -3.42 -6.90 3.22
CA HIS A 38 -3.58 -8.28 3.69
C HIS A 38 -3.41 -8.39 5.23
N ARG A 39 -2.42 -7.70 5.80
CA ARG A 39 -2.21 -7.64 7.25
C ARG A 39 -3.41 -7.02 7.97
N LEU A 40 -3.97 -5.93 7.45
CA LEU A 40 -5.14 -5.28 8.04
C LEU A 40 -6.37 -6.19 8.06
N LEU A 41 -6.62 -6.91 6.95
CA LEU A 41 -7.70 -7.90 6.91
C LEU A 41 -7.46 -9.03 7.91
N LYS A 42 -6.23 -9.54 8.02
CA LYS A 42 -5.87 -10.58 8.99
C LYS A 42 -6.11 -10.13 10.45
N LEU A 43 -5.92 -8.85 10.74
CA LEU A 43 -6.15 -8.26 12.06
C LEU A 43 -7.62 -7.86 12.32
N ALA A 44 -8.49 -7.85 11.31
CA ALA A 44 -9.90 -7.56 11.50
C ALA A 44 -10.59 -8.75 12.19
N ASN A 45 -11.38 -8.48 13.23
CA ASN A 45 -11.98 -9.53 14.06
C ASN A 45 -13.25 -10.13 13.44
N HIS A 46 -13.99 -9.33 12.67
CA HIS A 46 -15.24 -9.75 12.06
C HIS A 46 -15.01 -10.23 10.61
N ASP A 47 -15.70 -11.30 10.20
CA ASP A 47 -15.55 -11.87 8.86
C ASP A 47 -16.61 -11.36 7.86
N TYR A 48 -17.61 -10.62 8.35
CA TYR A 48 -18.68 -10.00 7.57
C TYR A 48 -19.33 -10.99 6.60
N ALA A 49 -19.89 -12.08 7.15
CA ALA A 49 -20.51 -13.16 6.38
C ALA A 49 -19.58 -13.85 5.35
N GLY A 50 -18.26 -13.86 5.58
CA GLY A 50 -17.28 -14.52 4.70
C GLY A 50 -16.55 -13.58 3.74
N HIS A 51 -16.99 -12.32 3.64
CA HIS A 51 -16.43 -11.37 2.68
C HIS A 51 -14.99 -10.97 3.02
N ARG A 52 -14.61 -10.91 4.30
CA ARG A 52 -13.21 -10.63 4.68
C ARG A 52 -12.29 -11.78 4.24
N GLU A 53 -12.66 -13.02 4.52
CA GLU A 53 -11.88 -14.19 4.08
C GLU A 53 -11.80 -14.28 2.55
N ALA A 54 -12.89 -13.99 1.84
CA ALA A 54 -12.90 -13.93 0.38
C ALA A 54 -11.92 -12.89 -0.17
N ALA A 55 -11.92 -11.68 0.40
CA ALA A 55 -10.98 -10.62 0.04
C ALA A 55 -9.52 -11.05 0.27
N MET A 56 -9.24 -11.71 1.39
CA MET A 56 -7.89 -12.24 1.69
C MET A 56 -7.42 -13.28 0.65
N LYS A 57 -8.31 -14.19 0.22
CA LYS A 57 -7.96 -15.21 -0.79
C LYS A 57 -7.60 -14.59 -2.13
N GLU A 58 -8.36 -13.58 -2.57
CA GLU A 58 -8.07 -12.86 -3.81
C GLU A 58 -6.75 -12.08 -3.70
N LEU A 59 -6.47 -11.48 -2.54
CA LEU A 59 -5.19 -10.84 -2.25
C LEU A 59 -4.01 -11.80 -2.29
N GLU A 60 -4.15 -13.00 -1.72
CA GLU A 60 -3.10 -14.02 -1.79
C GLU A 60 -2.82 -14.47 -3.22
N ALA A 61 -3.85 -14.58 -4.06
CA ALA A 61 -3.69 -14.87 -5.48
C ALA A 61 -2.97 -13.72 -6.22
N ALA A 62 -3.35 -12.48 -5.95
CA ALA A 62 -2.67 -11.28 -6.46
C ALA A 62 -1.19 -11.24 -6.05
N GLY A 63 -0.91 -11.49 -4.77
CA GLY A 63 0.45 -11.57 -4.23
C GLY A 63 1.27 -12.65 -4.92
N LYS A 64 0.72 -13.87 -5.09
CA LYS A 64 1.38 -14.95 -5.82
C LYS A 64 1.72 -14.57 -7.27
N ALA A 65 0.81 -13.88 -7.97
CA ALA A 65 1.06 -13.43 -9.33
C ALA A 65 2.25 -12.44 -9.42
N LEU A 66 2.43 -11.61 -8.38
CA LEU A 66 3.55 -10.69 -8.23
C LEU A 66 4.82 -11.34 -7.67
N GLY A 67 4.81 -12.63 -7.32
CA GLY A 67 5.92 -13.30 -6.64
C GLY A 67 6.08 -12.88 -5.17
N LEU A 68 5.04 -12.30 -4.57
CA LEU A 68 5.01 -11.90 -3.17
C LEU A 68 4.49 -13.05 -2.30
N LYS A 69 5.09 -13.19 -1.12
CA LYS A 69 4.60 -14.08 -0.07
C LYS A 69 3.87 -13.24 0.98
N LEU A 70 2.56 -13.10 0.82
CA LEU A 70 1.71 -12.34 1.76
C LEU A 70 1.47 -13.10 3.09
N GLY A 71 1.86 -14.37 3.16
CA GLY A 71 1.85 -15.18 4.38
C GLY A 71 3.19 -15.17 5.10
N GLY A 72 3.29 -14.37 6.16
CA GLY A 72 4.44 -14.33 7.09
C GLY A 72 4.05 -13.70 8.42
N ASP A 73 4.75 -14.12 9.49
CA ASP A 73 4.57 -13.64 10.87
C ASP A 73 4.92 -12.16 11.02
N ALA A 74 4.05 -11.28 10.55
CA ALA A 74 4.01 -9.91 11.05
C ALA A 74 3.31 -9.93 12.41
N SER A 75 4.04 -10.41 13.42
CA SER A 75 3.70 -10.25 14.83
C SER A 75 4.03 -8.82 15.24
N GLU A 76 3.23 -7.85 14.81
CA GLU A 76 3.22 -6.54 15.46
C GLU A 76 1.88 -6.40 16.18
N HIS A 77 1.99 -6.43 17.51
CA HIS A 77 0.94 -6.08 18.46
C HIS A 77 0.56 -4.60 18.26
N GLU A 78 -0.15 -4.30 17.19
CA GLU A 78 -0.67 -2.96 16.98
C GLU A 78 -2.09 -2.89 17.55
N ARG A 79 -2.35 -1.85 18.35
CA ARG A 79 -3.55 -1.68 19.16
C ARG A 79 -4.82 -2.02 18.37
N GLN A 80 -5.70 -2.81 19.01
CA GLN A 80 -7.03 -3.14 18.51
C GLN A 80 -7.80 -1.86 18.17
N ILE A 81 -7.84 -1.54 16.88
CA ILE A 81 -8.76 -0.56 16.30
C ILE A 81 -9.89 -1.33 15.60
N LYS A 82 -11.07 -0.72 15.59
CA LYS A 82 -12.35 -1.29 15.10
C LYS A 82 -12.18 -1.98 13.75
N SER A 83 -12.77 -3.16 13.60
CA SER A 83 -12.66 -3.99 12.39
C SER A 83 -13.08 -3.25 11.12
N ASP A 84 -14.11 -2.39 11.20
CA ASP A 84 -14.56 -1.55 10.08
C ASP A 84 -13.46 -0.58 9.60
N GLU A 85 -12.73 0.03 10.54
CA GLU A 85 -11.66 0.99 10.25
C GLU A 85 -10.49 0.27 9.55
N LYS A 86 -10.16 -0.96 9.96
CA LYS A 86 -9.17 -1.80 9.27
C LYS A 86 -9.60 -2.18 7.84
N LEU A 87 -10.88 -2.53 7.63
CA LEU A 87 -11.39 -2.82 6.29
C LEU A 87 -11.41 -1.57 5.40
N ALA A 88 -11.80 -0.42 5.94
CA ALA A 88 -11.80 0.84 5.22
C ALA A 88 -10.37 1.24 4.78
N GLU A 89 -9.39 1.04 5.65
CA GLU A 89 -7.98 1.31 5.35
C GLU A 89 -7.42 0.29 4.34
N ALA A 90 -7.72 -1.01 4.51
CA ALA A 90 -7.35 -2.02 3.53
C ALA A 90 -7.90 -1.67 2.15
N ARG A 91 -9.17 -1.26 2.06
CA ARG A 91 -9.77 -0.81 0.79
C ARG A 91 -9.03 0.38 0.18
N ARG A 92 -8.61 1.36 1.00
CA ARG A 92 -7.87 2.54 0.55
C ARG A 92 -6.54 2.12 -0.09
N LEU A 93 -5.77 1.29 0.61
CA LEU A 93 -4.47 0.77 0.14
C LEU A 93 -4.62 -0.04 -1.15
N LEU A 94 -5.66 -0.88 -1.27
CA LEU A 94 -5.90 -1.64 -2.49
C LEU A 94 -6.20 -0.76 -3.70
N ARG A 95 -6.96 0.33 -3.52
CA ARG A 95 -7.23 1.29 -4.58
C ARG A 95 -5.95 2.02 -5.00
N GLU A 96 -5.14 2.43 -4.03
CA GLU A 96 -3.86 3.07 -4.27
C GLU A 96 -2.89 2.14 -5.05
N ALA A 97 -2.81 0.88 -4.63
CA ALA A 97 -2.03 -0.15 -5.31
C ALA A 97 -2.52 -0.37 -6.73
N ARG A 98 -3.84 -0.46 -6.92
CA ARG A 98 -4.48 -0.68 -8.22
C ARG A 98 -4.13 0.41 -9.22
N ASP A 99 -4.10 1.66 -8.77
CA ASP A 99 -3.78 2.82 -9.60
C ASP A 99 -2.30 2.86 -9.97
N LYS A 100 -1.43 2.51 -9.01
CA LYS A 100 0.03 2.48 -9.17
C LYS A 100 0.56 1.24 -9.89
N LEU A 101 -0.25 0.20 -10.13
CA LEU A 101 0.17 -1.00 -10.87
C LEU A 101 0.66 -0.65 -12.29
N GLU A 102 1.90 -1.05 -12.59
CA GLU A 102 2.49 -0.99 -13.92
C GLU A 102 1.70 -1.83 -14.93
N ARG A 103 1.74 -1.47 -16.22
CA ARG A 103 0.97 -2.17 -17.28
C ARG A 103 1.18 -3.69 -17.29
N GLN A 104 2.42 -4.15 -17.09
CA GLN A 104 2.76 -5.57 -17.10
C GLN A 104 2.11 -6.35 -15.96
N ASP A 105 2.08 -5.77 -14.76
CA ASP A 105 1.49 -6.41 -13.57
C ASP A 105 -0.04 -6.22 -13.54
N ARG A 106 -0.53 -5.12 -14.11
CA ARG A 106 -1.95 -4.79 -14.18
C ARG A 106 -2.76 -5.91 -14.80
N ASP A 107 -2.38 -6.46 -15.96
CA ASP A 107 -3.18 -7.49 -16.64
C ASP A 107 -3.35 -8.78 -15.82
N ARG A 108 -2.40 -9.07 -14.93
CA ARG A 108 -2.38 -10.28 -14.11
C ARG A 108 -3.06 -10.09 -12.76
N VAL A 109 -3.02 -8.88 -12.22
CA VAL A 109 -3.32 -8.59 -10.81
C VAL A 109 -4.57 -7.74 -10.64
N ALA A 110 -4.87 -6.87 -11.61
CA ALA A 110 -5.99 -5.94 -11.60
C ALA A 110 -7.30 -6.60 -11.16
N ALA A 111 -7.72 -7.63 -11.87
CA ALA A 111 -9.01 -8.27 -11.64
C ALA A 111 -9.13 -8.87 -10.22
N ARG A 112 -8.00 -9.33 -9.65
CA ARG A 112 -7.96 -9.90 -8.31
C ARG A 112 -8.05 -8.82 -7.24
N VAL A 113 -7.35 -7.71 -7.45
CA VAL A 113 -7.42 -6.53 -6.57
C VAL A 113 -8.80 -5.89 -6.64
N ASP A 114 -9.38 -5.75 -7.83
CA ASP A 114 -10.72 -5.22 -8.05
C ASP A 114 -11.77 -6.06 -7.32
N LYS A 115 -11.67 -7.40 -7.42
CA LYS A 115 -12.56 -8.31 -6.68
C LYS A 115 -12.35 -8.24 -5.17
N ALA A 116 -11.11 -8.14 -4.68
CA ALA A 116 -10.86 -7.95 -3.25
C ALA A 116 -11.48 -6.65 -2.72
N ILE A 117 -11.45 -5.57 -3.50
CA ILE A 117 -12.12 -4.30 -3.19
C ILE A 117 -13.65 -4.49 -3.12
N GLU A 118 -14.24 -5.23 -4.06
CA GLU A 118 -15.68 -5.51 -4.07
C GLU A 118 -16.15 -6.30 -2.84
N GLU A 119 -15.36 -7.32 -2.44
CA GLU A 119 -15.63 -8.10 -1.23
C GLU A 119 -15.57 -7.22 0.02
N ILE A 120 -14.55 -6.34 0.13
CA ILE A 120 -14.46 -5.39 1.26
C ILE A 120 -15.61 -4.37 1.23
N ASP A 121 -16.01 -3.88 0.06
CA ASP A 121 -17.14 -2.97 -0.08
C ASP A 121 -18.46 -3.64 0.35
N THR A 122 -18.61 -4.93 0.08
CA THR A 122 -19.77 -5.72 0.53
C THR A 122 -19.71 -5.96 2.04
N ALA A 123 -18.55 -6.34 2.57
CA ALA A 123 -18.32 -6.51 4.00
C ALA A 123 -18.71 -5.26 4.81
N LEU A 124 -18.30 -4.07 4.34
CA LEU A 124 -18.62 -2.79 4.98
C LEU A 124 -20.11 -2.39 4.90
N ARG A 125 -20.88 -2.96 3.97
CA ARG A 125 -22.33 -2.73 3.83
C ARG A 125 -23.17 -3.67 4.69
N VAL A 126 -22.69 -4.88 4.94
CA VAL A 126 -23.44 -5.95 5.62
C VAL A 126 -23.52 -5.77 7.14
N LYS A 127 -22.73 -4.85 7.72
CA LYS A 127 -22.63 -4.50 9.17
C LYS A 127 -23.51 -5.29 10.14
#